data_AF-A0A668AT76-F1
#
_entry.id   AF-A0A668AT76-F1
#
_cell.length_a   1.000
_cell.length_b   1.000
_cell.length_c   1.000
_cell.angle_alpha   90.00
_cell.angle_beta   90.00
_cell.angle_gamma   90.00
#
_symmetry.space_group_name_H-M   'P 1'
#
loop_
_entity.id
_entity.type
_entity.pdbx_description
1 polymer ?
#
loop_
_entity_poly.entity_id
_entity_poly.type
_entity_poly.pdbx_seq_one_letter_code
_entity_poly.pdbx_strand_id
1 'polypeptide(L)'
;SLLLWALIPILGVWLLSVLEAVKVSPLIERVSDHKDFKKLLRTRTNVLVLYTKTGDSQLKLLSDVAQTVKGQGTIAWVNCGDAEGRKLCKKVKVDPSSKSGGSMVAFLKDPSGPPLWEENPEAKDVVHIETEKDFRKLLKREERPVLMMFYAPWCGVCKRMQPVFQQAATETKGKYVLAGMNVHPAEFDGLKQEFNVKGYPTFCYFEKGKFLHHYENYGATAKDIADWMKNPQPPQPKTPEVPWSETDSAVFHLTDESFDSFLEEHPAALVMFYAPWCGHCKKMKPEYDEAAEILNKGADSPGVLAAVDATIHKSAGERFKISGFPTVKYFEKGEEKYTLPQLRSKDKIIEFMHNPQAPPPPEQSWEEKPSSVSHLGSEDFREALKKKKHALVMFYAPWCPHCKNAVPHFTTAAELFKEDRKVGVFFFFFPPTSHAAYTAHTHPGVIVSYPGSGFSHHADLMFSNESEQQKPLESHIFLRSQSGP
;
A
#
# COMPACT_ATOMS: atom_id res chain seq x y z
N SER A 1 81.63 -7.16 -46.52
CA SER A 1 80.82 -6.98 -45.30
C SER A 1 79.74 -5.94 -45.51
N LEU A 2 78.76 -6.30 -46.34
CA LEU A 2 77.53 -5.55 -46.61
C LEU A 2 76.40 -6.42 -46.06
N LEU A 3 75.90 -6.13 -44.85
CA LEU A 3 74.64 -6.66 -44.28
C LEU A 3 74.45 -6.21 -42.82
N LEU A 4 74.46 -4.89 -42.52
CA LEU A 4 74.19 -4.45 -41.14
C LEU A 4 73.50 -3.09 -40.97
N TRP A 5 72.86 -2.54 -42.01
CA TRP A 5 72.18 -1.23 -41.92
C TRP A 5 70.76 -1.25 -42.51
N ALA A 6 69.92 -2.21 -42.11
CA ALA A 6 68.54 -2.28 -42.61
C ALA A 6 67.48 -2.74 -41.59
N LEU A 7 67.66 -2.50 -40.28
CA LEU A 7 66.66 -2.90 -39.27
C LEU A 7 66.41 -1.88 -38.14
N ILE A 8 66.54 -0.58 -38.41
CA ILE A 8 66.07 0.46 -37.49
C ILE A 8 65.43 1.57 -38.35
N PRO A 9 64.14 1.43 -38.72
CA PRO A 9 63.11 2.16 -38.00
C PRO A 9 61.73 1.44 -38.05
N ILE A 10 61.45 0.53 -37.12
CA ILE A 10 60.08 0.01 -36.90
C ILE A 10 59.63 0.16 -35.43
N LEU A 11 60.51 0.56 -34.52
CA LEU A 11 60.21 0.71 -33.10
C LEU A 11 59.93 2.16 -32.65
N GLY A 12 59.74 3.10 -33.58
CA GLY A 12 59.61 4.54 -33.31
C GLY A 12 58.24 5.18 -33.55
N VAL A 13 57.16 4.41 -33.73
CA VAL A 13 55.79 4.94 -33.95
C VAL A 13 54.76 4.38 -32.95
N TRP A 14 55.17 3.55 -32.00
CA TRP A 14 54.24 2.96 -31.02
C TRP A 14 54.34 3.56 -29.62
N LEU A 15 54.71 4.84 -29.50
CA LEU A 15 54.71 5.54 -28.23
C LEU A 15 54.31 7.01 -28.38
N LEU A 16 53.10 7.26 -28.85
CA LEU A 16 52.38 8.52 -28.60
C LEU A 16 50.86 8.27 -28.72
N SER A 17 50.19 8.38 -27.57
CA SER A 17 48.77 8.69 -27.43
C SER A 17 47.76 7.58 -27.77
N VAL A 18 47.83 6.45 -27.08
CA VAL A 18 46.59 5.75 -26.68
C VAL A 18 46.05 6.47 -25.45
N LEU A 19 45.32 7.57 -25.67
CA LEU A 19 44.23 7.92 -24.78
C LEU A 19 43.25 6.76 -24.86
N GLU A 20 43.17 5.93 -23.83
CA GLU A 20 42.07 4.97 -23.69
C GLU A 20 40.77 5.77 -23.62
N ALA A 21 40.17 6.00 -24.78
CA ALA A 21 38.77 6.39 -24.86
C ALA A 21 37.97 5.24 -24.27
N VAL A 22 37.41 5.45 -23.08
CA VAL A 22 36.53 4.49 -22.41
C VAL A 22 35.41 4.12 -23.38
N LYS A 23 35.48 2.90 -23.93
CA LYS A 23 34.42 2.36 -24.80
C LYS A 23 33.19 2.08 -23.95
N VAL A 24 32.34 3.09 -23.82
CA VAL A 24 30.98 2.95 -23.31
C VAL A 24 30.22 2.00 -24.25
N SER A 25 29.43 1.08 -23.69
CA SER A 25 28.65 0.12 -24.48
C SER A 25 27.79 0.82 -25.55
N PRO A 26 27.70 0.28 -26.77
CA PRO A 26 26.87 0.85 -27.84
C PRO A 26 25.36 0.84 -27.51
N LEU A 27 24.97 0.21 -26.40
CA LEU A 27 23.59 0.16 -25.91
C LEU A 27 23.21 1.41 -25.09
N ILE A 28 24.17 2.28 -24.74
CA ILE A 28 23.92 3.51 -24.00
C ILE A 28 23.93 4.70 -24.97
N GLU A 29 22.79 5.37 -25.13
CA GLU A 29 22.63 6.49 -26.06
C GLU A 29 23.10 7.81 -25.42
N ARG A 30 24.11 8.47 -26.00
CA ARG A 30 24.54 9.79 -25.52
C ARG A 30 23.58 10.86 -26.05
N VAL A 31 23.04 11.68 -25.14
CA VAL A 31 22.17 12.81 -25.47
C VAL A 31 22.81 14.10 -25.02
N SER A 32 23.03 15.01 -25.97
CA SER A 32 23.64 16.33 -25.72
C SER A 32 22.69 17.49 -26.00
N ASP A 33 21.66 17.29 -26.83
CA ASP A 33 20.72 18.34 -27.23
C ASP A 33 19.30 18.13 -26.68
N HIS A 34 18.60 19.24 -26.46
CA HIS A 34 17.24 19.25 -25.93
C HIS A 34 16.18 18.70 -26.89
N LYS A 35 16.38 18.83 -28.21
CA LYS A 35 15.46 18.27 -29.20
C LYS A 35 15.57 16.76 -29.24
N ASP A 36 16.79 16.23 -29.20
CA ASP A 36 17.03 14.79 -29.17
C ASP A 36 16.55 14.17 -27.87
N PHE A 37 16.74 14.87 -26.75
CA PHE A 37 16.17 14.47 -25.46
C PHE A 37 14.63 14.39 -25.50
N LYS A 38 13.97 15.41 -26.04
CA LYS A 38 12.50 15.39 -26.21
C LYS A 38 12.03 14.32 -27.19
N LYS A 39 12.81 14.06 -28.24
CA LYS A 39 12.51 13.00 -29.22
C LYS A 39 12.60 11.63 -28.55
N LEU A 40 13.66 11.38 -27.79
CA LEU A 40 13.87 10.15 -27.03
C LEU A 40 12.70 9.87 -26.08
N LEU A 41 12.29 10.87 -25.29
CA LEU A 41 11.14 10.75 -24.37
C LEU A 41 9.79 10.58 -25.08
N ARG A 42 9.67 10.99 -26.34
CA ARG A 42 8.44 10.82 -27.14
C ARG A 42 8.37 9.49 -27.87
N THR A 43 9.50 8.90 -28.22
CA THR A 43 9.58 7.70 -29.07
C THR A 43 9.82 6.42 -28.27
N ARG A 44 10.33 6.52 -27.05
CA ARG A 44 10.64 5.39 -26.18
C ARG A 44 9.84 5.51 -24.88
N THR A 45 9.23 4.40 -24.46
CA THR A 45 8.35 4.36 -23.28
C THR A 45 9.09 4.10 -21.96
N ASN A 46 10.20 3.36 -22.02
CA ASN A 46 10.99 3.00 -20.83
C ASN A 46 12.40 3.56 -20.98
N VAL A 47 12.59 4.84 -20.63
CA VAL A 47 13.88 5.53 -20.79
C VAL A 47 14.47 5.84 -19.41
N LEU A 48 15.67 5.34 -19.14
CA LEU A 48 16.48 5.78 -18.00
C LEU A 48 17.55 6.74 -18.51
N VAL A 49 17.61 7.95 -17.93
CA VAL A 49 18.57 8.99 -18.32
C VAL A 49 19.51 9.25 -17.17
N LEU A 50 20.81 9.03 -17.39
CA LEU A 50 21.86 9.34 -16.44
C LEU A 50 22.42 10.74 -16.67
N TYR A 51 22.49 11.55 -15.63
CA TYR A 51 23.14 12.87 -15.66
C TYR A 51 24.46 12.81 -14.90
N THR A 52 25.59 13.13 -15.55
CA THR A 52 26.92 13.08 -14.91
C THR A 52 27.70 14.37 -15.11
N LYS A 53 28.56 14.75 -14.17
CA LYS A 53 29.44 15.93 -14.30
C LYS A 53 30.82 15.59 -14.89
N THR A 54 31.30 14.37 -14.71
CA THR A 54 32.60 13.85 -15.22
C THR A 54 32.43 12.38 -15.59
N GLY A 55 32.94 11.98 -16.76
CA GLY A 55 32.86 10.60 -17.25
C GLY A 55 33.71 9.63 -16.43
N ASP A 56 33.21 8.40 -16.26
CA ASP A 56 33.98 7.14 -16.41
C ASP A 56 33.93 6.08 -15.30
N SER A 57 33.27 6.28 -14.16
CA SER A 57 33.03 5.17 -13.21
C SER A 57 31.62 4.58 -13.29
N GLN A 58 30.58 5.41 -13.31
CA GLN A 58 29.17 4.97 -13.33
C GLN A 58 28.73 4.35 -14.67
N LEU A 59 29.37 4.74 -15.77
CA LEU A 59 29.05 4.24 -17.11
C LEU A 59 29.44 2.77 -17.32
N LYS A 60 30.47 2.27 -16.60
CA LYS A 60 30.84 0.84 -16.62
C LYS A 60 29.78 -0.01 -15.93
N LEU A 61 29.31 0.40 -14.75
CA LEU A 61 28.23 -0.28 -14.02
C LEU A 61 26.93 -0.35 -14.87
N LEU A 62 26.64 0.74 -15.58
CA LEU A 62 25.49 0.84 -16.45
C LEU A 62 25.62 0.05 -17.75
N SER A 63 26.82 -0.29 -18.18
CA SER A 63 27.01 -1.18 -19.32
C SER A 63 26.39 -2.55 -19.05
N ASP A 64 26.60 -3.09 -17.84
CA ASP A 64 26.04 -4.38 -17.43
C ASP A 64 24.51 -4.31 -17.27
N VAL A 65 24.01 -3.20 -16.73
CA VAL A 65 22.57 -2.92 -16.66
C VAL A 65 21.97 -2.80 -18.07
N ALA A 66 22.60 -2.07 -18.98
CA ALA A 66 22.16 -1.89 -20.37
C ALA A 66 22.07 -3.22 -21.13
N GLN A 67 22.97 -4.17 -20.84
CA GLN A 67 22.90 -5.53 -21.37
C GLN A 67 21.71 -6.30 -20.79
N THR A 68 21.46 -6.16 -19.49
CA THR A 68 20.38 -6.87 -18.78
C THR A 68 18.99 -6.39 -19.22
N VAL A 69 18.83 -5.09 -19.51
CA VAL A 69 17.53 -4.49 -19.90
C VAL A 69 17.36 -4.34 -21.41
N LYS A 70 18.25 -4.95 -22.20
CA LYS A 70 18.22 -4.88 -23.67
C LYS A 70 16.88 -5.40 -24.20
N GLY A 71 16.12 -4.53 -24.86
CA GLY A 71 14.79 -4.83 -25.40
C GLY A 71 13.63 -4.58 -24.44
N GLN A 72 13.89 -4.27 -23.17
CA GLN A 72 12.90 -3.91 -22.15
C GLN A 72 12.92 -2.41 -21.82
N GLY A 73 14.08 -1.76 -21.97
CA GLY A 73 14.25 -0.32 -21.78
C GLY A 73 15.41 0.27 -22.57
N THR A 74 15.46 1.59 -22.64
CA THR A 74 16.54 2.38 -23.25
C THR A 74 17.31 3.11 -22.16
N ILE A 75 18.63 2.99 -22.14
CA ILE A 75 19.50 3.75 -21.25
C ILE A 75 20.17 4.87 -22.05
N ALA A 76 20.03 6.10 -21.59
CA ALA A 76 20.65 7.28 -22.16
C ALA A 76 21.51 7.99 -21.12
N TRP A 77 22.49 8.76 -21.59
CA TRP A 77 23.41 9.51 -20.73
C TRP A 77 23.61 10.94 -21.24
N VAL A 78 23.57 11.88 -20.29
CA VAL A 78 23.79 13.32 -20.47
C VAL A 78 25.00 13.75 -19.64
N ASN A 79 25.97 14.39 -20.29
CA ASN A 79 27.12 14.96 -19.62
C ASN A 79 26.86 16.42 -19.22
N CYS A 80 26.48 16.68 -17.97
CA CYS A 80 26.31 18.04 -17.46
C CYS A 80 27.63 18.83 -17.31
N GLY A 81 28.79 18.19 -17.51
CA GLY A 81 30.10 18.84 -17.48
C GLY A 81 30.40 19.66 -18.73
N ASP A 82 29.94 19.22 -19.91
CA ASP A 82 30.18 19.88 -21.19
C ASP A 82 29.22 21.06 -21.43
N ALA A 83 29.58 21.96 -22.37
CA ALA A 83 28.89 23.23 -22.55
C ALA A 83 27.42 23.07 -23.00
N GLU A 84 27.15 22.05 -23.82
CA GLU A 84 25.81 21.75 -24.35
C GLU A 84 24.96 20.99 -23.33
N GLY A 85 25.52 19.96 -22.68
CA GLY A 85 24.85 19.21 -21.63
C GLY A 85 24.57 20.05 -20.39
N ARG A 86 25.40 21.06 -20.06
CA ARG A 86 25.09 22.02 -18.99
C ARG A 86 23.83 22.84 -19.28
N LYS A 87 23.57 23.22 -20.55
CA LYS A 87 22.33 23.90 -20.95
C LYS A 87 21.13 22.96 -20.83
N LEU A 88 21.30 21.70 -21.20
CA LEU A 88 20.27 20.67 -21.06
C LEU A 88 19.94 20.43 -19.59
N CYS A 89 20.93 20.16 -18.74
CA CYS A 89 20.75 19.90 -17.30
C CYS A 89 20.12 21.10 -16.57
N LYS A 90 20.47 22.35 -16.95
CA LYS A 90 19.78 23.55 -16.45
C LYS A 90 18.31 23.61 -16.87
N LYS A 91 18.00 23.27 -18.13
CA LYS A 91 16.61 23.26 -18.63
C LYS A 91 15.75 22.17 -18.00
N VAL A 92 16.35 21.04 -17.60
CA VAL A 92 15.65 19.93 -16.93
C VAL A 92 15.73 19.98 -15.40
N LYS A 93 16.36 21.02 -14.82
CA LYS A 93 16.51 21.24 -13.37
C LYS A 93 17.17 20.07 -12.61
N VAL A 94 18.19 19.43 -13.19
CA VAL A 94 18.86 18.26 -12.58
C VAL A 94 20.18 18.66 -11.90
N ASP A 95 20.40 18.17 -10.67
CA ASP A 95 21.68 18.21 -9.96
C ASP A 95 22.30 16.80 -9.91
N PRO A 96 23.43 16.55 -10.62
CA PRO A 96 24.05 15.23 -10.75
C PRO A 96 24.86 14.76 -9.52
N SER A 97 24.72 15.39 -8.35
CA SER A 97 25.46 15.03 -7.13
C SER A 97 24.81 13.89 -6.29
N SER A 98 23.61 13.42 -6.63
CA SER A 98 22.92 12.34 -5.91
C SER A 98 23.41 10.94 -6.33
N LYS A 99 23.72 10.07 -5.36
CA LYS A 99 24.20 8.69 -5.59
C LYS A 99 23.15 7.67 -5.14
N SER A 100 22.64 6.82 -6.05
CA SER A 100 21.92 5.58 -5.68
C SER A 100 21.87 4.56 -6.84
N GLY A 101 22.83 3.63 -6.87
CA GLY A 101 22.90 2.59 -7.92
C GLY A 101 21.90 1.43 -7.74
N GLY A 102 21.47 1.14 -6.50
CA GLY A 102 20.54 0.05 -6.17
C GLY A 102 19.09 0.33 -6.60
N SER A 103 18.63 1.56 -6.32
CA SER A 103 17.32 2.09 -6.72
C SER A 103 17.05 1.99 -8.23
N MET A 104 18.08 2.15 -9.07
CA MET A 104 17.97 2.15 -10.53
C MET A 104 17.61 0.79 -11.14
N VAL A 105 18.14 -0.31 -10.61
CA VAL A 105 17.89 -1.67 -11.15
C VAL A 105 16.48 -2.13 -10.80
N ALA A 106 16.01 -1.80 -9.59
CA ALA A 106 14.65 -2.11 -9.17
C ALA A 106 13.61 -1.29 -9.97
N PHE A 107 13.86 0.01 -10.18
CA PHE A 107 13.03 0.86 -11.04
C PHE A 107 12.97 0.36 -12.49
N LEU A 108 14.08 -0.11 -13.06
CA LEU A 108 14.11 -0.64 -14.42
C LEU A 108 13.36 -1.98 -14.56
N LYS A 109 13.36 -2.82 -13.51
CA LYS A 109 12.66 -4.11 -13.49
C LYS A 109 11.16 -3.94 -13.30
N ASP A 110 10.74 -2.95 -12.53
CA ASP A 110 9.32 -2.65 -12.29
C ASP A 110 9.07 -1.13 -12.21
N PRO A 111 8.98 -0.44 -13.37
CA PRO A 111 8.77 1.00 -13.42
C PRO A 111 7.35 1.43 -13.03
N SER A 112 6.43 0.46 -12.88
CA SER A 112 5.04 0.67 -12.44
C SER A 112 4.81 0.20 -11.01
N GLY A 113 5.82 -0.38 -10.36
CA GLY A 113 5.77 -0.78 -8.97
C GLY A 113 5.53 0.44 -8.08
N PRO A 114 4.85 0.28 -6.92
CA PRO A 114 4.76 1.37 -5.97
C PRO A 114 6.18 1.86 -5.66
N PRO A 115 6.40 3.19 -5.57
CA PRO A 115 7.73 3.71 -5.29
C PRO A 115 8.30 2.97 -4.09
N LEU A 116 9.51 2.43 -4.26
CA LEU A 116 10.30 1.94 -3.13
C LEU A 116 10.28 3.07 -2.11
N TRP A 117 9.74 2.80 -0.92
CA TRP A 117 9.68 3.67 0.26
C TRP A 117 10.15 5.08 -0.09
N GLU A 118 9.23 6.00 -0.41
CA GLU A 118 9.62 7.36 -0.78
C GLU A 118 10.59 7.87 0.29
N GLU A 119 11.83 8.12 -0.14
CA GLU A 119 12.83 8.82 0.66
C GLU A 119 12.23 10.19 0.94
N ASN A 120 11.46 10.29 2.03
CA ASN A 120 11.01 11.58 2.51
C ASN A 120 12.30 12.37 2.78
N PRO A 121 12.53 13.53 2.13
CA PRO A 121 13.71 14.36 2.38
C PRO A 121 13.88 14.76 3.86
N GLU A 122 12.80 14.62 4.65
CA GLU A 122 12.75 14.84 6.09
C GLU A 122 13.11 13.59 6.93
N ALA A 123 13.03 12.37 6.35
CA ALA A 123 13.33 11.10 7.02
C ALA A 123 14.83 10.77 7.00
N LYS A 124 15.66 11.64 7.57
CA LYS A 124 17.13 11.47 7.60
C LYS A 124 17.61 10.41 8.59
N ASP A 125 16.76 10.00 9.53
CA ASP A 125 17.19 9.26 10.73
C ASP A 125 16.80 7.77 10.74
N VAL A 126 15.99 7.31 9.76
CA VAL A 126 15.74 5.87 9.54
C VAL A 126 16.83 5.30 8.66
N VAL A 127 17.45 4.20 9.10
CA VAL A 127 18.47 3.50 8.31
C VAL A 127 17.81 2.56 7.32
N HIS A 128 18.01 2.81 6.03
CA HIS A 128 17.51 1.94 4.96
C HIS A 128 18.49 0.83 4.63
N ILE A 129 17.98 -0.40 4.62
CA ILE A 129 18.76 -1.60 4.29
C ILE A 129 18.14 -2.26 3.07
N GLU A 130 18.96 -2.43 2.03
CA GLU A 130 18.55 -3.04 0.76
C GLU A 130 18.98 -4.51 0.65
N THR A 131 20.04 -4.91 1.37
CA THR A 131 20.64 -6.24 1.23
C THR A 131 20.81 -6.93 2.58
N GLU A 132 20.75 -8.26 2.57
CA GLU A 132 21.03 -9.07 3.76
C GLU A 132 22.45 -8.83 4.31
N LYS A 133 23.41 -8.58 3.43
CA LYS A 133 24.80 -8.28 3.82
C LYS A 133 24.88 -7.00 4.63
N ASP A 134 24.16 -5.96 4.21
CA ASP A 134 24.13 -4.67 4.92
C ASP A 134 23.35 -4.79 6.23
N PHE A 135 22.27 -5.58 6.26
CA PHE A 135 21.55 -5.93 7.48
C PHE A 135 22.49 -6.57 8.52
N ARG A 136 23.19 -7.65 8.14
CA ARG A 136 24.11 -8.35 9.04
C ARG A 136 25.30 -7.46 9.42
N LYS A 137 25.74 -6.54 8.55
CA LYS A 137 26.79 -5.56 8.86
C LYS A 137 26.33 -4.50 9.85
N LEU A 138 25.08 -4.03 9.76
CA LEU A 138 24.48 -3.10 10.72
C LEU A 138 24.48 -3.75 12.11
N LEU A 139 23.94 -4.96 12.23
CA LEU A 139 23.89 -5.68 13.51
C LEU A 139 25.26 -5.96 14.14
N LYS A 140 26.32 -6.10 13.33
CA LYS A 140 27.69 -6.32 13.82
C LYS A 140 28.40 -5.04 14.25
N ARG A 141 28.09 -3.91 13.63
CA ARG A 141 28.78 -2.63 13.84
C ARG A 141 28.09 -1.73 14.85
N GLU A 142 26.77 -1.83 14.92
CA GLU A 142 25.97 -0.98 15.78
C GLU A 142 25.94 -1.56 17.19
N GLU A 143 26.53 -0.82 18.14
CA GLU A 143 26.49 -1.16 19.56
C GLU A 143 25.17 -0.72 20.20
N ARG A 144 24.51 0.28 19.63
CA ARG A 144 23.21 0.77 20.09
C ARG A 144 22.11 -0.24 19.79
N PRO A 145 21.03 -0.26 20.57
CA PRO A 145 19.88 -1.09 20.24
C PRO A 145 19.23 -0.68 18.91
N VAL A 146 18.90 -1.69 18.11
CA VAL A 146 18.33 -1.53 16.76
C VAL A 146 16.90 -2.04 16.76
N LEU A 147 15.95 -1.23 16.31
CA LEU A 147 14.60 -1.67 15.98
C LEU A 147 14.46 -1.75 14.46
N MET A 148 14.35 -2.96 13.95
CA MET A 148 14.24 -3.25 12.52
C MET A 148 12.79 -3.45 12.11
N MET A 149 12.32 -2.72 11.10
CA MET A 149 11.02 -2.93 10.46
C MET A 149 11.20 -3.70 9.15
N PHE A 150 10.70 -4.94 9.13
CA PHE A 150 10.53 -5.72 7.92
C PHE A 150 9.18 -5.42 7.28
N TYR A 151 9.20 -4.94 6.03
CA TYR A 151 8.00 -4.47 5.34
C TYR A 151 7.90 -5.00 3.90
N ALA A 152 6.74 -4.75 3.30
CA ALA A 152 6.48 -4.96 1.88
C ALA A 152 5.91 -3.67 1.25
N PRO A 153 6.25 -3.32 -0.01
CA PRO A 153 5.82 -2.05 -0.62
C PRO A 153 4.30 -1.92 -0.82
N TRP A 154 3.60 -3.04 -1.00
CA TRP A 154 2.14 -3.09 -1.16
C TRP A 154 1.37 -3.13 0.16
N CYS A 155 2.05 -3.21 1.30
CA CYS A 155 1.43 -3.34 2.62
C CYS A 155 0.85 -2.01 3.11
N GLY A 156 -0.48 -1.91 3.20
CA GLY A 156 -1.17 -0.69 3.66
C GLY A 156 -0.87 -0.30 5.11
N VAL A 157 -0.71 -1.27 6.02
CA VAL A 157 -0.33 -1.01 7.42
C VAL A 157 1.08 -0.42 7.49
N CYS A 158 2.01 -0.95 6.69
CA CYS A 158 3.39 -0.49 6.62
C CYS A 158 3.47 0.98 6.18
N LYS A 159 2.66 1.37 5.17
CA LYS A 159 2.56 2.76 4.72
C LYS A 159 2.01 3.70 5.81
N ARG A 160 1.06 3.25 6.62
CA ARG A 160 0.53 4.05 7.74
C ARG A 160 1.53 4.18 8.90
N MET A 161 2.30 3.14 9.17
CA MET A 161 3.32 3.13 10.22
C MET A 161 4.58 3.91 9.85
N GLN A 162 4.87 4.06 8.56
CA GLN A 162 6.05 4.76 8.06
C GLN A 162 6.28 6.15 8.69
N PRO A 163 5.34 7.12 8.65
CA PRO A 163 5.56 8.45 9.22
C PRO A 163 5.79 8.40 10.74
N VAL A 164 5.08 7.52 11.44
CA VAL A 164 5.22 7.34 12.90
C VAL A 164 6.60 6.78 13.25
N PHE A 165 7.05 5.78 12.49
CA PHE A 165 8.36 5.15 12.67
C PHE A 165 9.50 6.13 12.35
N GLN A 166 9.33 6.97 11.33
CA GLN A 166 10.29 8.05 11.02
C GLN A 166 10.38 9.06 12.16
N GLN A 167 9.24 9.52 12.69
CA GLN A 167 9.23 10.44 13.82
C GLN A 167 9.91 9.83 15.05
N ALA A 168 9.63 8.56 15.36
CA ALA A 168 10.28 7.86 16.46
C ALA A 168 11.81 7.77 16.26
N ALA A 169 12.29 7.58 15.03
CA ALA A 169 13.71 7.55 14.73
C ALA A 169 14.39 8.90 15.00
N THR A 170 13.72 9.99 14.66
CA THR A 170 14.18 11.35 14.93
C THR A 170 14.20 11.65 16.44
N GLU A 171 13.14 11.28 17.17
CA GLU A 171 13.05 11.49 18.63
C GLU A 171 14.08 10.67 19.42
N THR A 172 14.43 9.49 18.92
CA THR A 172 15.37 8.57 19.56
C THR A 172 16.79 8.66 19.03
N LYS A 173 17.05 9.62 18.13
CA LYS A 173 18.33 9.80 17.46
C LYS A 173 19.49 9.86 18.47
N GLY A 174 20.53 9.10 18.17
CA GLY A 174 21.74 9.03 19.00
C GLY A 174 21.68 7.95 20.08
N LYS A 175 20.49 7.60 20.60
CA LYS A 175 20.33 6.54 21.60
C LYS A 175 20.01 5.18 20.98
N TYR A 176 19.12 5.17 20.00
CA TYR A 176 18.67 3.97 19.32
C TYR A 176 18.80 4.12 17.80
N VAL A 177 18.74 3.00 17.09
CA VAL A 177 18.74 2.97 15.63
C VAL A 177 17.45 2.33 15.15
N LEU A 178 16.66 3.08 14.39
CA LEU A 178 15.48 2.55 13.72
C LEU A 178 15.84 2.31 12.25
N ALA A 179 15.56 1.11 11.76
CA ALA A 179 15.94 0.68 10.42
C ALA A 179 14.78 0.01 9.70
N GLY A 180 14.75 0.11 8.37
CA GLY A 180 13.72 -0.50 7.53
C GLY A 180 14.32 -1.33 6.41
N MET A 181 13.77 -2.52 6.17
CA MET A 181 14.16 -3.41 5.07
C MET A 181 12.94 -4.00 4.37
N ASN A 182 12.92 -3.89 3.03
CA ASN A 182 11.92 -4.57 2.20
C ASN A 182 12.30 -6.06 2.07
N VAL A 183 11.50 -6.94 2.69
CA VAL A 183 11.72 -8.40 2.64
C VAL A 183 10.69 -9.14 1.79
N HIS A 184 9.88 -8.40 1.03
CA HIS A 184 8.91 -9.00 0.12
C HIS A 184 9.56 -9.94 -0.92
N PRO A 185 10.70 -9.58 -1.56
CA PRO A 185 11.36 -10.48 -2.51
C PRO A 185 11.69 -11.86 -1.93
N ALA A 186 11.63 -12.90 -2.77
CA ALA A 186 11.88 -14.29 -2.38
C ALA A 186 13.33 -14.54 -1.91
N GLU A 187 14.28 -13.71 -2.32
CA GLU A 187 15.67 -13.79 -1.86
C GLU A 187 15.82 -13.64 -0.34
N PHE A 188 14.83 -13.04 0.33
CA PHE A 188 14.80 -12.86 1.78
C PHE A 188 13.98 -13.93 2.52
N ASP A 189 13.57 -15.03 1.86
CA ASP A 189 12.83 -16.13 2.50
C ASP A 189 13.56 -16.72 3.72
N GLY A 190 14.89 -16.83 3.65
CA GLY A 190 15.73 -17.27 4.77
C GLY A 190 15.62 -16.32 5.98
N LEU A 191 15.69 -15.01 5.75
CA LEU A 191 15.52 -14.00 6.81
C LEU A 191 14.11 -14.01 7.40
N LYS A 192 13.09 -14.18 6.55
CA LYS A 192 11.69 -14.26 7.00
C LYS A 192 11.48 -15.47 7.93
N GLN A 193 12.11 -16.60 7.63
CA GLN A 193 12.08 -17.78 8.50
C GLN A 193 12.91 -17.56 9.78
N GLU A 194 14.14 -17.06 9.65
CA GLU A 194 15.07 -16.80 10.78
C GLU A 194 14.44 -15.90 11.84
N PHE A 195 13.73 -14.84 11.41
CA PHE A 195 13.07 -13.89 12.31
C PHE A 195 11.55 -14.05 12.38
N ASN A 196 11.01 -15.21 11.99
CA ASN A 196 9.58 -15.53 12.12
C ASN A 196 8.61 -14.45 11.58
N VAL A 197 8.95 -13.87 10.42
CA VAL A 197 8.16 -12.85 9.73
C VAL A 197 6.96 -13.51 9.05
N LYS A 198 5.81 -13.54 9.74
CA LYS A 198 4.55 -14.10 9.22
C LYS A 198 3.67 -13.08 8.49
N GLY A 199 3.96 -11.79 8.64
CA GLY A 199 3.16 -10.70 8.08
C GLY A 199 3.93 -9.39 8.05
N TYR A 200 3.30 -8.36 7.48
CA TYR A 200 3.91 -7.05 7.31
C TYR A 200 3.05 -5.95 7.96
N PRO A 201 3.66 -4.96 8.65
CA PRO A 201 5.08 -4.92 9.01
C PRO A 201 5.38 -5.94 10.13
N THR A 202 6.64 -6.37 10.25
CA THR A 202 7.12 -7.09 11.44
C THR A 202 8.28 -6.28 12.03
N PHE A 203 8.23 -6.00 13.33
CA PHE A 203 9.29 -5.28 14.02
C PHE A 203 10.13 -6.25 14.85
N CYS A 204 11.45 -6.19 14.67
CA CYS A 204 12.42 -7.02 15.38
C CYS A 204 13.40 -6.12 16.13
N TYR A 205 13.48 -6.31 17.44
CA TYR A 205 14.40 -5.60 18.32
C TYR A 205 15.69 -6.40 18.52
N PHE A 206 16.80 -5.70 18.34
CA PHE A 206 18.14 -6.23 18.46
C PHE A 206 18.94 -5.43 19.48
N GLU A 207 19.68 -6.14 20.32
CA GLU A 207 20.66 -5.54 21.23
C GLU A 207 21.99 -6.27 21.08
N LYS A 208 23.09 -5.52 20.91
CA LYS A 208 24.44 -6.09 20.66
C LYS A 208 24.45 -7.12 19.52
N GLY A 209 23.67 -6.83 18.46
CA GLY A 209 23.54 -7.68 17.28
C GLY A 209 22.74 -8.97 17.46
N LYS A 210 22.16 -9.22 18.65
CA LYS A 210 21.31 -10.39 18.92
C LYS A 210 19.85 -9.99 18.85
N PHE A 211 19.05 -10.80 18.15
CA PHE A 211 17.60 -10.68 18.20
C PHE A 211 17.10 -11.03 19.62
N LEU A 212 16.25 -10.18 20.17
CA LEU A 212 15.66 -10.39 21.48
C LEU A 212 14.14 -10.53 21.41
N HIS A 213 13.45 -9.52 20.86
CA HIS A 213 12.00 -9.38 20.99
C HIS A 213 11.36 -8.90 19.70
N HIS A 214 10.11 -9.33 19.47
CA HIS A 214 9.23 -8.64 18.52
C HIS A 214 8.58 -7.43 19.19
N TYR A 215 8.31 -6.40 18.41
CA TYR A 215 7.46 -5.29 18.82
C TYR A 215 6.10 -5.42 18.11
N GLU A 216 5.02 -5.59 18.89
CA GLU A 216 3.70 -5.99 18.36
C GLU A 216 2.63 -4.89 18.42
N ASN A 217 3.01 -3.62 18.63
CA ASN A 217 2.05 -2.51 18.67
C ASN A 217 1.96 -1.76 17.33
N TYR A 218 1.07 -2.23 16.44
CA TYR A 218 0.83 -1.65 15.12
C TYR A 218 -0.05 -0.39 15.12
N GLY A 219 -0.54 0.04 16.30
CA GLY A 219 -1.27 1.30 16.50
C GLY A 219 -0.49 2.32 17.32
N ALA A 220 0.80 2.05 17.56
CA ALA A 220 1.68 2.90 18.35
C ALA A 220 1.83 4.29 17.75
N THR A 221 2.00 5.28 18.62
CA THR A 221 2.51 6.60 18.28
C THR A 221 4.05 6.61 18.31
N ALA A 222 4.66 7.69 17.80
CA ALA A 222 6.12 7.83 17.80
C ALA A 222 6.69 7.78 19.22
N LYS A 223 5.97 8.40 20.16
CA LYS A 223 6.28 8.38 21.59
C LYS A 223 6.19 6.98 22.17
N ASP A 224 5.18 6.19 21.81
CA ASP A 224 5.04 4.81 22.29
C ASP A 224 6.21 3.93 21.84
N ILE A 225 6.68 4.11 20.59
CA ILE A 225 7.88 3.44 20.09
C ILE A 225 9.10 3.90 20.87
N ALA A 226 9.27 5.21 21.06
CA ALA A 226 10.41 5.78 21.80
C ALA A 226 10.45 5.35 23.28
N ASP A 227 9.29 5.27 23.94
CA ASP A 227 9.15 4.83 25.32
C ASP A 227 9.39 3.33 25.44
N TRP A 228 8.89 2.52 24.50
CA TRP A 228 9.18 1.09 24.46
C TRP A 228 10.67 0.80 24.26
N MET A 229 11.37 1.57 23.43
CA MET A 229 12.82 1.42 23.24
C MET A 229 13.64 1.68 24.51
N LYS A 230 13.09 2.40 25.50
CA LYS A 230 13.74 2.61 26.81
C LYS A 230 13.67 1.37 27.70
N ASN A 231 12.60 0.58 27.60
CA ASN A 231 12.39 -0.63 28.38
C ASN A 231 11.73 -1.71 27.50
N PRO A 232 12.50 -2.30 26.57
CA PRO A 232 11.98 -3.28 25.62
C PRO A 232 11.66 -4.56 26.38
N GLN A 233 10.37 -4.85 26.50
CA GLN A 233 9.92 -6.11 27.08
C GLN A 233 9.64 -7.12 25.97
N PRO A 234 9.82 -8.43 26.23
CA PRO A 234 9.28 -9.44 25.34
C PRO A 234 7.80 -9.14 25.08
N PRO A 235 7.26 -9.52 23.90
CA PRO A 235 5.82 -9.53 23.70
C PRO A 235 5.25 -10.22 24.92
N GLN A 236 4.47 -9.49 25.73
CA GLN A 236 3.85 -10.16 26.85
C GLN A 236 3.02 -11.28 26.22
N PRO A 237 3.15 -12.53 26.70
CA PRO A 237 2.18 -13.54 26.32
C PRO A 237 0.85 -12.87 26.58
N LYS A 238 0.04 -12.67 25.52
CA LYS A 238 -1.27 -12.07 25.66
C LYS A 238 -1.88 -12.80 26.85
N THR A 239 -1.99 -12.12 27.99
CA THR A 239 -2.51 -12.74 29.20
C THR A 239 -3.75 -13.45 28.73
N PRO A 240 -3.94 -14.76 29.00
CA PRO A 240 -5.14 -15.45 28.58
C PRO A 240 -6.29 -14.55 29.03
N GLU A 241 -6.90 -13.87 28.06
CA GLU A 241 -7.94 -12.92 28.38
C GLU A 241 -9.00 -13.78 29.01
N VAL A 242 -9.44 -13.38 30.22
CA VAL A 242 -10.53 -14.08 30.90
C VAL A 242 -11.61 -14.28 29.83
N PRO A 243 -11.96 -15.55 29.52
CA PRO A 243 -12.95 -15.85 28.50
C PRO A 243 -14.15 -14.96 28.74
N TRP A 244 -14.72 -14.35 27.68
CA TRP A 244 -15.83 -13.42 27.91
C TRP A 244 -17.03 -14.13 28.57
N SER A 245 -17.12 -15.45 28.40
CA SER A 245 -18.04 -16.33 29.12
C SER A 245 -17.88 -16.35 30.64
N GLU A 246 -16.73 -15.96 31.16
CA GLU A 246 -16.43 -15.86 32.59
C GLU A 246 -16.56 -14.41 33.10
N THR A 247 -16.90 -13.46 32.23
CA THR A 247 -17.18 -12.07 32.62
C THR A 247 -18.66 -11.89 32.97
N ASP A 248 -18.95 -11.06 33.97
CA ASP A 248 -20.33 -10.73 34.33
C ASP A 248 -20.95 -9.87 33.21
N SER A 249 -21.76 -10.50 32.36
CA SER A 249 -22.47 -9.88 31.23
C SER A 249 -23.83 -10.55 31.07
N ALA A 250 -24.83 -9.77 30.66
CA ALA A 250 -26.14 -10.30 30.28
C ALA A 250 -26.11 -11.11 28.98
N VAL A 251 -25.02 -11.10 28.21
CA VAL A 251 -24.89 -11.84 26.95
C VAL A 251 -24.81 -13.34 27.21
N PHE A 252 -25.62 -14.14 26.51
CA PHE A 252 -25.52 -15.59 26.58
C PHE A 252 -24.30 -16.09 25.81
N HIS A 253 -23.44 -16.87 26.45
CA HIS A 253 -22.26 -17.43 25.80
C HIS A 253 -22.56 -18.84 25.28
N LEU A 254 -22.50 -19.01 23.96
CA LEU A 254 -22.81 -20.27 23.29
C LEU A 254 -21.54 -21.05 23.01
N THR A 255 -21.68 -22.37 23.09
CA THR A 255 -20.68 -23.38 22.75
C THR A 255 -21.14 -24.16 21.51
N ASP A 256 -20.28 -25.01 20.94
CA ASP A 256 -20.66 -25.86 19.81
C ASP A 256 -21.82 -26.81 20.19
N GLU A 257 -21.90 -27.23 21.46
CA GLU A 257 -22.92 -28.14 21.97
C GLU A 257 -24.23 -27.44 22.33
N SER A 258 -24.17 -26.20 22.83
CA SER A 258 -25.35 -25.46 23.31
C SER A 258 -26.03 -24.60 22.24
N PHE A 259 -25.41 -24.44 21.06
CA PHE A 259 -25.85 -23.51 20.03
C PHE A 259 -27.25 -23.85 19.51
N ASP A 260 -27.47 -25.10 19.10
CA ASP A 260 -28.74 -25.52 18.49
C ASP A 260 -29.89 -25.51 19.50
N SER A 261 -29.66 -26.05 20.71
CA SER A 261 -30.68 -26.02 21.77
C SER A 261 -31.07 -24.59 22.16
N PHE A 262 -30.11 -23.66 22.17
CA PHE A 262 -30.37 -22.25 22.46
C PHE A 262 -31.25 -21.59 21.39
N LEU A 263 -31.00 -21.88 20.11
CA LEU A 263 -31.82 -21.35 19.02
C LEU A 263 -33.22 -21.98 18.93
N GLU A 264 -33.40 -23.19 19.47
CA GLU A 264 -34.71 -23.82 19.64
C GLU A 264 -35.50 -23.18 20.80
N GLU A 265 -34.82 -22.87 21.92
CA GLU A 265 -35.42 -22.23 23.09
C GLU A 265 -35.79 -20.76 22.82
N HIS A 266 -34.98 -20.06 22.03
CA HIS A 266 -35.15 -18.64 21.75
C HIS A 266 -35.56 -18.39 20.28
N PRO A 267 -36.83 -18.06 20.01
CA PRO A 267 -37.33 -17.85 18.65
C PRO A 267 -36.67 -16.71 17.87
N ALA A 268 -36.06 -15.74 18.56
CA ALA A 268 -35.34 -14.62 17.96
C ALA A 268 -34.03 -14.41 18.73
N ALA A 269 -32.90 -14.62 18.04
CA ALA A 269 -31.58 -14.50 18.64
C ALA A 269 -30.63 -13.75 17.71
N LEU A 270 -29.93 -12.76 18.25
CA LEU A 270 -28.82 -12.10 17.59
C LEU A 270 -27.53 -12.69 18.15
N VAL A 271 -26.72 -13.31 17.30
CA VAL A 271 -25.51 -14.02 17.71
C VAL A 271 -24.27 -13.33 17.17
N MET A 272 -23.36 -12.93 18.04
CA MET A 272 -22.04 -12.39 17.70
C MET A 272 -20.97 -13.50 17.69
N PHE A 273 -20.38 -13.72 16.52
CA PHE A 273 -19.18 -14.55 16.35
C PHE A 273 -17.95 -13.67 16.51
N TYR A 274 -17.16 -13.94 17.54
CA TYR A 274 -16.02 -13.11 17.92
C TYR A 274 -14.74 -13.92 18.11
N ALA A 275 -13.63 -13.18 18.25
CA ALA A 275 -12.35 -13.69 18.70
C ALA A 275 -11.83 -12.78 19.82
N PRO A 276 -11.37 -13.32 20.96
CA PRO A 276 -11.03 -12.51 22.14
C PRO A 276 -9.90 -11.51 21.85
N TRP A 277 -8.93 -11.93 21.03
CA TRP A 277 -7.80 -11.09 20.61
C TRP A 277 -8.13 -10.04 19.54
N CYS A 278 -9.34 -10.04 18.97
CA CYS A 278 -9.71 -9.12 17.90
C CYS A 278 -10.06 -7.73 18.44
N GLY A 279 -9.28 -6.71 18.08
CA GLY A 279 -9.50 -5.33 18.51
C GLY A 279 -10.89 -4.77 18.13
N HIS A 280 -11.44 -5.15 16.97
CA HIS A 280 -12.81 -4.75 16.59
C HIS A 280 -13.87 -5.42 17.46
N CYS A 281 -13.65 -6.66 17.91
CA CYS A 281 -14.55 -7.33 18.85
C CYS A 281 -14.49 -6.64 20.20
N LYS A 282 -13.29 -6.38 20.72
CA LYS A 282 -13.11 -5.68 22.00
C LYS A 282 -13.80 -4.31 22.04
N LYS A 283 -13.73 -3.57 20.92
CA LYS A 283 -14.42 -2.28 20.79
C LYS A 283 -15.94 -2.42 20.78
N MET A 284 -16.47 -3.51 20.20
CA MET A 284 -17.91 -3.77 20.12
C MET A 284 -18.48 -4.39 21.40
N LYS A 285 -17.66 -5.10 22.19
CA LYS A 285 -18.10 -5.78 23.42
C LYS A 285 -18.94 -4.91 24.35
N PRO A 286 -18.49 -3.71 24.78
CA PRO A 286 -19.28 -2.91 25.73
C PRO A 286 -20.64 -2.49 25.16
N GLU A 287 -20.70 -2.11 23.88
CA GLU A 287 -21.95 -1.76 23.19
C GLU A 287 -22.91 -2.95 23.12
N TYR A 288 -22.37 -4.15 22.94
CA TYR A 288 -23.13 -5.39 22.84
C TYR A 288 -23.61 -5.86 24.22
N ASP A 289 -22.77 -5.76 25.27
CA ASP A 289 -23.13 -6.05 26.65
C ASP A 289 -24.26 -5.13 27.13
N GLU A 290 -24.15 -3.82 26.90
CA GLU A 290 -25.21 -2.86 27.26
C GLU A 290 -26.53 -3.12 26.52
N ALA A 291 -26.48 -3.52 25.25
CA ALA A 291 -27.67 -3.92 24.51
C ALA A 291 -28.29 -5.20 25.10
N ALA A 292 -27.46 -6.16 25.52
CA ALA A 292 -27.93 -7.40 26.13
C ALA A 292 -28.53 -7.17 27.52
N GLU A 293 -28.02 -6.21 28.29
CA GLU A 293 -28.63 -5.81 29.56
C GLU A 293 -30.09 -5.36 29.40
N ILE A 294 -30.39 -4.68 28.29
CA ILE A 294 -31.75 -4.21 27.99
C ILE A 294 -32.60 -5.34 27.41
N LEU A 295 -32.06 -6.10 26.45
CA LEU A 295 -32.82 -7.10 25.69
C LEU A 295 -32.95 -8.45 26.40
N ASN A 296 -31.93 -8.93 27.11
CA ASN A 296 -32.01 -10.25 27.76
C ASN A 296 -32.74 -10.20 29.09
N LYS A 297 -32.81 -9.04 29.75
CA LYS A 297 -33.52 -8.86 31.04
C LYS A 297 -34.90 -8.21 30.90
N GLY A 298 -35.26 -7.68 29.74
CA GLY A 298 -36.55 -7.02 29.50
C GLY A 298 -37.71 -8.01 29.38
N ALA A 299 -38.81 -7.76 30.12
CA ALA A 299 -40.00 -8.63 30.09
C ALA A 299 -40.73 -8.64 28.74
N ASP A 300 -40.65 -7.56 27.98
CA ASP A 300 -41.23 -7.41 26.63
C ASP A 300 -40.17 -7.51 25.52
N SER A 301 -39.09 -8.26 25.78
CA SER A 301 -37.99 -8.32 24.84
C SER A 301 -38.35 -9.04 23.54
N PRO A 302 -38.04 -8.45 22.37
CA PRO A 302 -38.30 -9.07 21.08
C PRO A 302 -37.34 -10.22 20.75
N GLY A 303 -36.28 -10.43 21.53
CA GLY A 303 -35.33 -11.51 21.32
C GLY A 303 -34.07 -11.35 22.17
N VAL A 304 -33.16 -12.33 22.07
CA VAL A 304 -31.98 -12.40 22.94
C VAL A 304 -30.68 -12.14 22.19
N LEU A 305 -29.67 -11.66 22.91
CA LEU A 305 -28.30 -11.50 22.44
C LEU A 305 -27.42 -12.61 22.98
N ALA A 306 -26.64 -13.21 22.10
CA ALA A 306 -25.71 -14.26 22.43
C ALA A 306 -24.36 -14.06 21.71
N ALA A 307 -23.29 -14.68 22.23
CA ALA A 307 -21.97 -14.60 21.65
C ALA A 307 -21.27 -15.96 21.65
N VAL A 308 -20.51 -16.25 20.60
CA VAL A 308 -19.73 -17.48 20.45
C VAL A 308 -18.29 -17.13 20.09
N ASP A 309 -17.34 -17.69 20.85
CA ASP A 309 -15.93 -17.62 20.52
C ASP A 309 -15.62 -18.61 19.40
N ALA A 310 -15.61 -18.13 18.17
CA ALA A 310 -15.37 -18.94 16.98
C ALA A 310 -13.91 -19.39 16.83
N THR A 311 -13.01 -18.97 17.74
CA THR A 311 -11.63 -19.46 17.79
C THR A 311 -11.50 -20.77 18.57
N ILE A 312 -12.43 -21.00 19.50
CA ILE A 312 -12.57 -22.23 20.29
C ILE A 312 -13.65 -23.13 19.67
N HIS A 313 -14.84 -22.57 19.45
CA HIS A 313 -16.02 -23.25 18.90
C HIS A 313 -16.03 -23.18 17.37
N LYS A 314 -15.15 -23.99 16.78
CA LYS A 314 -14.89 -23.98 15.34
C LYS A 314 -16.05 -24.55 14.54
N SER A 315 -16.84 -25.46 15.10
CA SER A 315 -17.96 -26.08 14.37
C SER A 315 -19.01 -25.02 14.01
N ALA A 316 -19.38 -24.17 14.97
CA ALA A 316 -20.26 -23.03 14.73
C ALA A 316 -19.66 -22.04 13.72
N GLY A 317 -18.37 -21.71 13.85
CA GLY A 317 -17.68 -20.81 12.91
C GLY A 317 -17.67 -21.32 11.46
N GLU A 318 -17.39 -22.61 11.26
CA GLU A 318 -17.37 -23.26 9.95
C GLU A 318 -18.78 -23.39 9.35
N ARG A 319 -19.75 -23.84 10.16
CA ARG A 319 -21.17 -24.02 9.74
C ARG A 319 -21.77 -22.73 9.19
N PHE A 320 -21.53 -21.61 9.86
CA PHE A 320 -22.07 -20.30 9.48
C PHE A 320 -21.11 -19.48 8.60
N LYS A 321 -20.03 -20.11 8.08
CA LYS A 321 -19.07 -19.53 7.13
C LYS A 321 -18.46 -18.20 7.61
N ILE A 322 -18.04 -18.16 8.87
CA ILE A 322 -17.44 -16.96 9.47
C ILE A 322 -16.03 -16.76 8.91
N SER A 323 -15.85 -15.75 8.06
CA SER A 323 -14.57 -15.40 7.43
C SER A 323 -13.85 -14.22 8.10
N GLY A 324 -14.49 -13.57 9.08
CA GLY A 324 -13.92 -12.41 9.77
C GLY A 324 -14.68 -12.08 11.07
N PHE A 325 -14.05 -11.23 11.89
CA PHE A 325 -14.55 -10.88 13.22
C PHE A 325 -14.62 -9.35 13.44
N PRO A 326 -15.63 -8.84 14.16
CA PRO A 326 -16.84 -9.56 14.60
C PRO A 326 -17.80 -9.77 13.41
N THR A 327 -18.51 -10.89 13.42
CA THR A 327 -19.64 -11.14 12.52
C THR A 327 -20.89 -11.34 13.36
N VAL A 328 -21.95 -10.59 13.06
CA VAL A 328 -23.23 -10.68 13.75
C VAL A 328 -24.26 -11.31 12.82
N LYS A 329 -24.98 -12.33 13.29
CA LYS A 329 -26.04 -13.00 12.54
C LYS A 329 -27.33 -13.01 13.35
N TYR A 330 -28.44 -12.76 12.68
CA TYR A 330 -29.78 -12.84 13.26
C TYR A 330 -30.43 -14.16 12.88
N PHE A 331 -30.93 -14.85 13.89
CA PHE A 331 -31.62 -16.12 13.80
C PHE A 331 -33.08 -15.94 14.20
N GLU A 332 -33.97 -16.51 13.38
CA GLU A 332 -35.39 -16.54 13.65
C GLU A 332 -35.90 -17.98 13.50
N LYS A 333 -36.47 -18.52 14.59
CA LYS A 333 -36.99 -19.90 14.68
C LYS A 333 -35.94 -20.94 14.26
N GLY A 334 -34.71 -20.78 14.74
CA GLY A 334 -33.59 -21.68 14.43
C GLY A 334 -32.90 -21.44 13.09
N GLU A 335 -33.44 -20.60 12.21
CA GLU A 335 -32.87 -20.33 10.89
C GLU A 335 -32.07 -19.03 10.84
N GLU A 336 -30.90 -19.04 10.21
CA GLU A 336 -30.17 -17.81 9.88
C GLU A 336 -30.99 -16.98 8.87
N LYS A 337 -31.43 -15.78 9.26
CA LYS A 337 -32.15 -14.86 8.37
C LYS A 337 -31.23 -13.81 7.79
N TYR A 338 -30.42 -13.14 8.63
CA TYR A 338 -29.63 -11.98 8.21
C TYR A 338 -28.20 -12.02 8.77
N THR A 339 -27.23 -11.66 7.94
CA THR A 339 -25.86 -11.34 8.38
C THR A 339 -25.69 -9.82 8.41
N LEU A 340 -25.31 -9.27 9.57
CA LEU A 340 -25.43 -7.85 9.90
C LEU A 340 -24.07 -7.23 10.31
N PRO A 341 -23.07 -7.17 9.42
CA PRO A 341 -21.73 -6.68 9.75
C PRO A 341 -21.69 -5.18 10.14
N GLN A 342 -22.74 -4.43 9.78
CA GLN A 342 -22.91 -3.01 10.08
C GLN A 342 -23.38 -2.73 11.51
N LEU A 343 -23.90 -3.75 12.21
CA LEU A 343 -24.55 -3.60 13.49
C LEU A 343 -23.52 -3.64 14.63
N ARG A 344 -23.02 -2.46 15.05
CA ARG A 344 -21.91 -2.35 16.01
C ARG A 344 -22.13 -1.43 17.21
N SER A 345 -23.24 -0.70 17.22
CA SER A 345 -23.59 0.26 18.28
C SER A 345 -24.86 -0.18 18.98
N LYS A 346 -24.93 0.02 20.29
CA LYS A 346 -26.06 -0.38 21.15
C LYS A 346 -27.42 0.02 20.55
N ASP A 347 -27.61 1.30 20.23
CA ASP A 347 -28.91 1.82 19.82
C ASP A 347 -29.43 1.14 18.54
N LYS A 348 -28.53 0.91 17.57
CA LYS A 348 -28.87 0.21 16.33
C LYS A 348 -29.21 -1.26 16.58
N ILE A 349 -28.52 -1.91 17.52
CA ILE A 349 -28.81 -3.30 17.90
C ILE A 349 -30.22 -3.40 18.47
N ILE A 350 -30.57 -2.50 19.39
CA ILE A 350 -31.90 -2.45 20.01
C ILE A 350 -32.97 -2.14 18.96
N GLU A 351 -32.76 -1.12 18.13
CA GLU A 351 -33.69 -0.75 17.04
C GLU A 351 -33.93 -1.93 16.09
N PHE A 352 -32.87 -2.62 15.68
CA PHE A 352 -32.98 -3.80 14.82
C PHE A 352 -33.76 -4.93 15.48
N MET A 353 -33.52 -5.20 16.77
CA MET A 353 -34.20 -6.28 17.49
C MET A 353 -35.70 -6.01 17.65
N HIS A 354 -36.12 -4.75 17.83
CA HIS A 354 -37.54 -4.40 17.89
C HIS A 354 -38.24 -4.48 16.53
N ASN A 355 -37.50 -4.32 15.43
CA ASN A 355 -38.06 -4.31 14.08
C ASN A 355 -37.08 -5.00 13.11
N PRO A 356 -36.98 -6.34 13.16
CA PRO A 356 -36.04 -7.09 12.34
C PRO A 356 -36.49 -7.04 10.88
N GLN A 357 -35.90 -6.10 10.14
CA GLN A 357 -36.10 -5.99 8.71
C GLN A 357 -34.92 -6.57 7.96
N ALA A 358 -35.18 -7.06 6.75
CA ALA A 358 -34.10 -7.41 5.85
C ALA A 358 -33.14 -6.22 5.75
N PRO A 359 -31.82 -6.45 5.86
CA PRO A 359 -30.88 -5.39 5.57
C PRO A 359 -31.25 -4.83 4.20
N PRO A 360 -31.21 -3.49 4.02
CA PRO A 360 -31.58 -2.89 2.76
C PRO A 360 -30.86 -3.66 1.65
N PRO A 361 -31.56 -4.06 0.58
CA PRO A 361 -30.95 -4.82 -0.50
C PRO A 361 -29.62 -4.16 -0.87
N PRO A 362 -28.56 -4.94 -1.18
CA PRO A 362 -27.33 -4.37 -1.68
C PRO A 362 -27.71 -3.37 -2.75
N GLU A 363 -27.36 -2.10 -2.53
CA GLU A 363 -27.85 -1.03 -3.37
C GLU A 363 -27.55 -1.39 -4.83
N GLN A 364 -28.57 -1.35 -5.68
CA GLN A 364 -28.44 -1.77 -7.08
C GLN A 364 -27.33 -0.95 -7.74
N SER A 365 -26.61 -1.60 -8.67
CA SER A 365 -25.61 -0.92 -9.49
C SER A 365 -26.22 0.35 -10.08
N TRP A 366 -25.47 1.43 -10.11
CA TRP A 366 -25.95 2.69 -10.67
C TRP A 366 -26.10 2.64 -12.21
N GLU A 367 -25.80 1.50 -12.84
CA GLU A 367 -25.95 1.22 -14.27
C GLU A 367 -27.34 1.55 -14.84
N GLU A 368 -28.39 1.37 -14.04
CA GLU A 368 -29.77 1.58 -14.49
C GLU A 368 -30.18 3.07 -14.46
N LYS A 369 -29.38 3.95 -13.85
CA LYS A 369 -29.66 5.39 -13.81
C LYS A 369 -29.09 6.05 -15.08
N PRO A 370 -29.91 6.76 -15.88
CA PRO A 370 -29.41 7.45 -17.07
C PRO A 370 -28.43 8.54 -16.65
N SER A 371 -27.15 8.35 -16.99
CA SER A 371 -26.10 9.34 -16.76
C SER A 371 -25.18 9.43 -17.97
N SER A 372 -24.48 10.55 -18.13
CA SER A 372 -23.47 10.73 -19.18
C SER A 372 -22.21 9.90 -18.92
N VAL A 373 -22.11 9.25 -17.77
CA VAL A 373 -21.00 8.38 -17.39
C VAL A 373 -21.21 6.99 -17.98
N SER A 374 -20.21 6.47 -18.68
CA SER A 374 -20.29 5.11 -19.24
C SER A 374 -19.97 4.06 -18.17
N HIS A 375 -20.83 3.07 -18.00
CA HIS A 375 -20.59 1.98 -17.06
C HIS A 375 -19.78 0.87 -17.73
N LEU A 376 -18.73 0.39 -17.05
CA LEU A 376 -17.84 -0.66 -17.52
C LEU A 376 -17.99 -1.90 -16.63
N GLY A 377 -18.23 -3.05 -17.27
CA GLY A 377 -18.09 -4.36 -16.65
C GLY A 377 -16.69 -4.92 -16.79
N SER A 378 -16.42 -6.06 -16.14
CA SER A 378 -15.12 -6.75 -16.18
C SER A 378 -14.66 -7.11 -17.60
N GLU A 379 -15.60 -7.42 -18.50
CA GLU A 379 -15.30 -7.82 -19.88
C GLU A 379 -14.94 -6.62 -20.76
N ASP A 380 -15.66 -5.51 -20.63
CA ASP A 380 -15.51 -4.34 -21.49
C ASP A 380 -14.43 -3.36 -21.00
N PHE A 381 -14.02 -3.47 -19.74
CA PHE A 381 -13.11 -2.52 -19.10
C PHE A 381 -11.82 -2.29 -19.89
N ARG A 382 -11.14 -3.37 -20.27
CA ARG A 382 -9.85 -3.30 -20.96
C ARG A 382 -9.98 -2.75 -22.37
N GLU A 383 -11.08 -3.04 -23.06
CA GLU A 383 -11.31 -2.55 -24.42
C GLU A 383 -11.73 -1.09 -24.45
N ALA A 384 -12.59 -0.67 -23.53
CA ALA A 384 -13.04 0.72 -23.41
C ALA A 384 -11.87 1.66 -23.13
N LEU A 385 -10.94 1.24 -22.26
CA LEU A 385 -9.74 2.02 -21.96
C LEU A 385 -8.76 2.10 -23.14
N LYS A 386 -8.60 1.04 -23.93
CA LYS A 386 -7.76 1.08 -25.15
C LYS A 386 -8.27 2.07 -26.21
N LYS A 387 -9.59 2.29 -26.26
CA LYS A 387 -10.24 3.18 -27.23
C LYS A 387 -10.09 4.66 -26.86
N LYS A 388 -9.72 4.97 -25.61
CA LYS A 388 -9.60 6.35 -25.10
C LYS A 388 -8.14 6.73 -24.88
N LYS A 389 -7.80 7.97 -25.22
CA LYS A 389 -6.46 8.52 -24.98
C LYS A 389 -6.27 8.85 -23.49
N HIS A 390 -7.31 9.39 -22.87
CA HIS A 390 -7.36 9.71 -21.46
C HIS A 390 -8.62 9.09 -20.87
N ALA A 391 -8.51 8.42 -19.74
CA ALA A 391 -9.67 7.83 -19.08
C ALA A 391 -9.67 8.16 -17.59
N LEU A 392 -10.83 8.55 -17.09
CA LEU A 392 -11.12 8.75 -15.68
C LEU A 392 -12.08 7.66 -15.25
N VAL A 393 -11.66 6.77 -14.35
CA VAL A 393 -12.47 5.62 -13.89
C VAL A 393 -12.69 5.73 -12.39
N MET A 394 -13.95 5.68 -11.96
CA MET A 394 -14.30 5.46 -10.54
C MET A 394 -14.62 3.99 -10.29
N PHE A 395 -13.86 3.36 -9.41
CA PHE A 395 -14.18 2.07 -8.82
C PHE A 395 -15.08 2.32 -7.62
N TYR A 396 -16.31 1.82 -7.69
CA TYR A 396 -17.32 2.11 -6.70
C TYR A 396 -18.03 0.86 -6.20
N ALA A 397 -18.51 0.99 -4.96
CA ALA A 397 -19.53 0.12 -4.39
C ALA A 397 -20.79 0.98 -4.20
N PRO A 398 -21.99 0.51 -4.61
CA PRO A 398 -23.22 1.29 -4.51
C PRO A 398 -23.50 1.76 -3.07
N TRP A 399 -23.23 0.90 -2.09
CA TRP A 399 -23.42 1.17 -0.66
C TRP A 399 -22.36 2.08 -0.01
N CYS A 400 -21.36 2.55 -0.76
CA CYS A 400 -20.28 3.38 -0.23
C CYS A 400 -20.68 4.87 -0.18
N PRO A 401 -20.78 5.50 1.02
CA PRO A 401 -21.20 6.90 1.14
C PRO A 401 -20.28 7.88 0.42
N HIS A 402 -18.97 7.68 0.50
CA HIS A 402 -17.98 8.49 -0.23
C HIS A 402 -18.15 8.39 -1.75
N CYS A 403 -18.55 7.22 -2.24
CA CYS A 403 -18.79 6.97 -3.66
C CYS A 403 -20.04 7.72 -4.12
N LYS A 404 -21.12 7.72 -3.32
CA LYS A 404 -22.34 8.49 -3.61
C LYS A 404 -22.05 9.99 -3.71
N ASN A 405 -21.23 10.51 -2.79
CA ASN A 405 -20.82 11.91 -2.82
C ASN A 405 -19.98 12.25 -4.06
N ALA A 406 -19.24 11.28 -4.61
CA ALA A 406 -18.43 11.46 -5.82
C ALA A 406 -19.25 11.39 -7.13
N VAL A 407 -20.47 10.82 -7.12
CA VAL A 407 -21.30 10.67 -8.33
C VAL A 407 -21.52 11.99 -9.06
N PRO A 408 -21.99 13.08 -8.42
CA PRO A 408 -22.24 14.33 -9.13
C PRO A 408 -21.00 14.87 -9.84
N HIS A 409 -19.82 14.74 -9.23
CA HIS A 409 -18.56 15.20 -9.80
C HIS A 409 -18.18 14.43 -11.07
N PHE A 410 -18.33 13.11 -11.05
CA PHE A 410 -18.08 12.28 -12.23
C PHE A 410 -19.12 12.49 -13.33
N THR A 411 -20.39 12.69 -12.96
CA THR A 411 -21.44 13.04 -13.92
C THR A 411 -21.17 14.39 -14.59
N THR A 412 -20.75 15.41 -13.83
CA THR A 412 -20.33 16.71 -14.39
C THR A 412 -19.12 16.56 -15.31
N ALA A 413 -18.10 15.82 -14.90
CA ALA A 413 -16.92 15.57 -15.75
C ALA A 413 -17.30 14.84 -17.05
N ALA A 414 -18.19 13.86 -16.99
CA ALA A 414 -18.65 13.14 -18.16
C ALA A 414 -19.43 14.03 -19.13
N GLU A 415 -20.25 14.96 -18.64
CA GLU A 415 -20.96 15.92 -19.49
C GLU A 415 -19.98 16.90 -20.15
N LEU A 416 -18.97 17.40 -19.41
CA LEU A 416 -17.94 18.31 -19.95
C LEU A 416 -17.11 17.66 -21.06
N PHE A 417 -16.82 16.37 -20.95
CA PHE A 417 -15.99 15.63 -21.91
C PHE A 417 -16.80 14.80 -22.91
N LYS A 418 -18.12 14.97 -22.98
CA LYS A 418 -19.04 14.18 -23.82
C LYS A 418 -18.70 14.25 -25.31
N GLU A 419 -18.25 15.41 -25.78
CA GLU A 419 -17.86 15.61 -27.19
C GLU A 419 -16.38 15.28 -27.46
N ASP A 420 -15.54 15.16 -26.42
CA ASP A 420 -14.14 14.82 -26.58
C ASP A 420 -13.95 13.32 -26.76
N ARG A 421 -13.77 12.91 -28.02
CA ARG A 421 -13.53 11.50 -28.37
C ARG A 421 -12.28 10.91 -27.71
N LYS A 422 -11.31 11.73 -27.29
CA LYS A 422 -10.06 11.30 -26.65
C LYS A 422 -10.21 11.04 -25.16
N VAL A 423 -11.20 11.63 -24.49
CA VAL A 423 -11.44 11.47 -23.05
C VAL A 423 -12.61 10.50 -22.83
N GLY A 424 -12.54 9.68 -21.79
CA GLY A 424 -13.64 8.84 -21.33
C GLY A 424 -13.78 8.93 -19.82
N VAL A 425 -15.01 9.06 -19.34
CA VAL A 425 -15.34 9.06 -17.91
C VAL A 425 -16.21 7.84 -17.65
N PHE A 426 -15.78 7.00 -16.71
CA PHE A 426 -16.32 5.67 -16.52
C PHE A 426 -16.62 5.35 -15.06
N PHE A 427 -17.67 4.57 -14.85
CA PHE A 427 -17.94 3.88 -13.59
C PHE A 427 -17.65 2.40 -13.74
N PHE A 428 -16.90 1.84 -12.80
CA PHE A 428 -16.62 0.41 -12.72
C PHE A 428 -17.15 -0.14 -11.40
N PHE A 429 -18.15 -1.02 -11.49
CA PHE A 429 -18.73 -1.66 -10.32
C PHE A 429 -17.82 -2.77 -9.81
N PHE A 430 -17.51 -2.76 -8.51
CA PHE A 430 -16.75 -3.83 -7.87
C PHE A 430 -17.71 -4.82 -7.19
N PRO A 431 -17.93 -6.02 -7.76
CA PRO A 431 -18.78 -7.00 -7.10
C PRO A 431 -18.09 -7.53 -5.82
N PRO A 432 -18.86 -7.86 -4.78
CA PRO A 432 -18.32 -8.26 -3.47
C PRO A 432 -17.43 -9.52 -3.50
N THR A 433 -17.47 -10.31 -4.57
CA THR A 433 -16.73 -11.57 -4.72
C THR A 433 -15.38 -11.47 -5.43
N SER A 434 -15.04 -10.33 -6.06
CA SER A 434 -13.86 -10.24 -6.93
C SER A 434 -12.71 -9.42 -6.31
N HIS A 435 -12.03 -9.96 -5.30
CA HIS A 435 -10.86 -9.30 -4.69
C HIS A 435 -9.56 -9.35 -5.53
N ALA A 436 -9.59 -9.86 -6.76
CA ALA A 436 -8.40 -10.47 -7.37
C ALA A 436 -7.76 -9.77 -8.60
N ALA A 437 -8.24 -8.64 -9.11
CA ALA A 437 -7.72 -8.14 -10.41
C ALA A 437 -7.27 -6.68 -10.48
N TYR A 438 -7.71 -5.80 -9.58
CA TYR A 438 -7.39 -4.36 -9.66
C TYR A 438 -7.07 -3.81 -8.26
N THR A 439 -5.97 -3.05 -8.14
CA THR A 439 -5.37 -2.58 -6.89
C THR A 439 -6.16 -1.45 -6.18
N ALA A 440 -7.50 -1.47 -6.18
CA ALA A 440 -8.30 -0.51 -5.43
C ALA A 440 -8.48 -1.02 -3.97
N HIS A 441 -7.70 -0.48 -3.04
CA HIS A 441 -7.73 -0.88 -1.63
C HIS A 441 -8.70 -0.03 -0.77
N THR A 442 -9.29 1.01 -1.35
CA THR A 442 -10.22 1.98 -0.73
C THR A 442 -11.34 2.34 -1.72
N HIS A 443 -12.53 2.66 -1.21
CA HIS A 443 -13.69 3.04 -2.03
C HIS A 443 -14.15 4.46 -1.67
N PRO A 444 -14.34 5.37 -2.64
CA PRO A 444 -14.12 5.18 -4.08
C PRO A 444 -12.63 5.19 -4.43
N GLY A 445 -12.20 4.27 -5.27
CA GLY A 445 -10.88 4.32 -5.89
C GLY A 445 -10.97 5.04 -7.23
N VAL A 446 -10.08 6.00 -7.52
CA VAL A 446 -10.07 6.71 -8.80
C VAL A 446 -8.78 6.44 -9.54
N ILE A 447 -8.91 5.93 -10.77
CA ILE A 447 -7.79 5.73 -11.68
C ILE A 447 -7.87 6.75 -12.82
N VAL A 448 -6.74 7.41 -13.06
CA VAL A 448 -6.53 8.24 -14.25
C VAL A 448 -5.54 7.54 -15.17
N SER A 449 -5.97 7.20 -16.38
CA SER A 449 -5.13 6.55 -17.39
C SER A 449 -4.71 7.53 -18.48
N TYR A 450 -3.41 7.53 -18.81
CA TYR A 450 -2.81 8.30 -19.90
C TYR A 450 -2.21 7.36 -20.96
N PRO A 451 -1.95 7.84 -22.19
CA PRO A 451 -1.30 7.03 -23.21
C PRO A 451 0.13 6.72 -22.77
N GLY A 452 0.45 5.44 -22.62
CA GLY A 452 1.80 4.98 -22.29
C GLY A 452 2.10 4.82 -20.80
N SER A 453 1.17 5.14 -19.90
CA SER A 453 1.29 4.77 -18.47
C SER A 453 0.73 3.36 -18.28
N GLY A 454 1.54 2.42 -17.78
CA GLY A 454 0.99 1.22 -17.14
C GLY A 454 0.06 1.63 -15.99
N PHE A 455 -0.99 0.84 -15.74
CA PHE A 455 -1.98 1.09 -14.68
C PHE A 455 -1.30 1.36 -13.32
N SER A 456 -1.06 2.63 -12.94
CA SER A 456 -0.31 2.91 -11.70
C SER A 456 -0.64 4.22 -10.98
N HIS A 457 -1.50 5.10 -11.52
CA HIS A 457 -1.86 6.33 -10.82
C HIS A 457 -3.23 6.21 -10.13
N HIS A 458 -3.17 5.87 -8.84
CA HIS A 458 -4.25 6.13 -7.88
C HIS A 458 -4.23 7.59 -7.48
N ALA A 459 -5.37 8.26 -7.54
CA ALA A 459 -5.57 9.55 -6.90
C ALA A 459 -6.49 9.35 -5.69
N ASP A 460 -5.95 9.52 -4.47
CA ASP A 460 -6.77 9.61 -3.26
C ASP A 460 -7.46 10.99 -3.27
N LEU A 461 -8.77 11.02 -3.57
CA LEU A 461 -9.59 12.21 -3.39
C LEU A 461 -9.95 12.33 -1.90
N MET A 462 -9.20 13.13 -1.16
CA MET A 462 -9.57 13.56 0.20
C MET A 462 -10.70 14.59 0.11
N PHE A 463 -11.90 14.22 0.55
CA PHE A 463 -12.97 15.18 0.86
C PHE A 463 -12.92 15.50 2.35
N SER A 464 -12.32 16.62 2.73
CA SER A 464 -12.34 17.11 4.11
C SER A 464 -13.70 17.74 4.42
N ASN A 465 -14.42 17.17 5.39
CA ASN A 465 -15.57 17.81 6.04
C ASN A 465 -15.02 18.81 7.07
N GLU A 466 -15.10 20.11 6.78
CA GLU A 466 -15.02 21.15 7.80
C GLU A 466 -16.37 21.83 7.94
N SER A 467 -16.99 21.61 9.10
CA SER A 467 -18.14 22.35 9.60
C SER A 467 -17.74 23.76 10.04
N GLU A 468 -18.70 24.68 9.93
CA GLU A 468 -18.77 26.05 10.47
C GLU A 468 -18.43 27.25 9.56
N GLN A 469 -19.48 28.07 9.37
CA GLN A 469 -19.55 29.49 9.04
C GLN A 469 -19.39 29.95 7.57
N GLN A 470 -20.56 30.14 6.95
CA GLN A 470 -20.95 31.22 6.03
C GLN A 470 -19.82 32.01 5.31
N LYS A 471 -19.52 31.61 4.07
CA LYS A 471 -19.41 32.48 2.87
C LYS A 471 -19.21 31.63 1.60
N PRO A 472 -19.66 32.07 0.41
CA PRO A 472 -19.51 31.31 -0.82
C PRO A 472 -18.09 31.46 -1.35
N LEU A 473 -17.31 30.37 -1.36
CA LEU A 473 -16.03 30.29 -2.05
C LEU A 473 -16.01 29.00 -2.88
N GLU A 474 -15.73 29.18 -4.16
CA GLU A 474 -15.68 28.17 -5.20
C GLU A 474 -14.78 26.99 -4.80
N SER A 475 -15.33 25.77 -4.84
CA SER A 475 -14.56 24.54 -4.65
C SER A 475 -13.76 24.24 -5.91
N HIS A 476 -12.49 24.66 -5.95
CA HIS A 476 -11.57 24.29 -7.02
C HIS A 476 -11.07 22.85 -6.82
N ILE A 477 -11.28 22.00 -7.84
CA ILE A 477 -10.59 20.71 -8.00
C ILE A 477 -9.12 21.03 -8.32
N PHE A 478 -8.21 20.83 -7.37
CA PHE A 478 -6.77 20.93 -7.65
C PHE A 478 -6.27 19.65 -8.32
N LEU A 479 -6.31 19.63 -9.66
CA LEU A 479 -5.49 18.71 -10.44
C LEU A 479 -4.05 19.24 -10.43
N ARG A 480 -3.18 18.71 -9.56
CA ARG A 480 -1.74 19.00 -9.63
C ARG A 480 -1.17 18.31 -10.87
N SER A 481 -1.23 19.00 -12.01
CA SER A 481 -0.43 18.64 -13.17
C SER A 481 1.05 18.84 -12.81
N GLN A 482 1.81 17.77 -12.65
CA GLN A 482 3.26 17.87 -12.80
C GLN A 482 3.59 17.98 -14.29
N SER A 483 3.34 19.16 -14.85
CA SER A 483 3.91 19.58 -16.13
C SER A 483 4.34 21.05 -16.05
N GLY A 484 5.37 21.30 -15.24
CA GLY A 484 6.31 22.42 -15.37
C GLY A 484 5.93 23.74 -14.69
N PRO A 485 6.91 24.64 -14.45
CA PRO A 485 8.34 24.52 -14.78
C PRO A 485 9.14 23.72 -13.77
#